data_AF-A0A485AVG3-F1
#
_entry.id   AF-A0A485AVG3-F1
#
_cell.length_a   1.000
_cell.length_b   1.000
_cell.length_c   1.000
_cell.angle_alpha   90.00
_cell.angle_beta   90.00
_cell.angle_gamma   90.00
#
_symmetry.space_group_name_H-M   'P 1'
#
loop_
_entity.id
_entity.type
_entity.pdbx_description
1 polymer ?
#
loop_
_entity_poly.entity_id
_entity_poly.type
_entity_poly.pdbx_seq_one_letter_code
_entity_poly.pdbx_strand_id
1 'polypeptide(L)'
;MEKFCELIAGKLNLASLSYNAFVCGLFSLLDVILEQPMDDLIQQISVPGNVADALCLHKGELFDILNLSLCYEKLSWEETAEICRTLNISEFSVIETMQKATKWADELAVC
;
A
#
# COMPACT_ATOMS: atom_id res chain seq x y z
N MET A 1 -7.12 0.80 0.23
CA MET A 1 -5.66 0.55 0.14
C MET A 1 -4.81 1.69 0.70
N GLU A 2 -5.00 2.94 0.28
CA GLU A 2 -4.16 4.11 0.66
C GLU A 2 -3.94 4.25 2.17
N LYS A 3 -5.05 4.29 2.92
CA LYS A 3 -5.02 4.44 4.38
C LYS A 3 -4.43 3.22 5.09
N PHE A 4 -4.62 2.02 4.52
CA PHE A 4 -4.00 0.81 5.04
C PHE A 4 -2.48 0.90 4.96
N CYS A 5 -1.95 1.32 3.80
CA CYS A 5 -0.50 1.45 3.57
C CYS A 5 0.14 2.45 4.55
N GLU A 6 -0.52 3.58 4.81
CA GLU A 6 -0.08 4.57 5.80
C GLU A 6 0.00 4.00 7.22
N LEU A 7 -1.06 3.31 7.66
CA LEU A 7 -1.20 2.80 9.03
C LEU A 7 -0.27 1.62 9.30
N ILE A 8 -0.08 0.74 8.32
CA ILE A 8 0.80 -0.41 8.46
C ILE A 8 2.27 0.03 8.51
N ALA A 9 2.67 1.04 7.74
CA ALA A 9 4.00 1.64 7.82
C ALA A 9 4.31 2.13 9.25
N GLY A 10 3.33 2.72 9.93
CA GLY A 10 3.45 3.12 11.33
C GLY A 10 3.67 1.94 12.29
N LYS A 11 3.04 0.78 12.03
CA LYS A 11 3.23 -0.45 12.82
C LYS A 11 4.57 -1.14 12.57
N LEU A 12 5.18 -0.92 11.40
CA LEU A 12 6.48 -1.48 11.02
C LEU A 12 7.69 -0.64 11.49
N ASN A 13 7.46 0.39 12.31
CA ASN A 13 8.47 1.41 12.66
C ASN A 13 9.02 2.19 11.44
N LEU A 14 8.27 2.18 10.33
CA LEU A 14 8.59 2.91 9.10
C LEU A 14 7.79 4.21 9.03
N ALA A 15 7.65 4.91 10.16
CA ALA A 15 6.84 6.12 10.26
C ALA A 15 7.31 7.23 9.29
N SER A 16 8.60 7.27 8.96
CA SER A 16 9.15 8.18 7.94
C SER A 16 8.64 7.88 6.53
N LEU A 17 8.17 6.65 6.28
CA LEU A 17 7.60 6.21 5.01
C LEU A 17 6.08 6.29 4.99
N SER A 18 5.38 6.56 6.11
CA SER A 18 3.91 6.56 6.16
C SER A 18 3.25 7.44 5.11
N TYR A 19 3.76 8.65 4.88
CA TYR A 19 3.23 9.53 3.82
C TYR A 19 3.47 8.95 2.42
N ASN A 20 4.67 8.43 2.17
CA ASN A 20 4.99 7.80 0.89
C ASN A 20 4.19 6.51 0.66
N ALA A 21 3.89 5.76 1.72
CA ALA A 21 3.05 4.56 1.67
C ALA A 21 1.59 4.92 1.35
N PHE A 22 1.08 6.03 1.92
CA PHE A 22 -0.22 6.58 1.54
C PHE A 22 -0.27 6.91 0.04
N VAL A 23 0.71 7.70 -0.45
CA VAL A 23 0.81 8.09 -1.86
C VAL A 23 0.97 6.89 -2.79
N CYS A 24 1.78 5.90 -2.38
CA CYS A 24 1.95 4.64 -3.11
C CYS A 24 0.62 3.91 -3.27
N GLY A 25 -0.16 3.78 -2.20
CA GLY A 25 -1.49 3.16 -2.26
C GLY A 25 -2.52 3.95 -3.07
N LEU A 26 -2.39 5.28 -3.16
CA LEU A 26 -3.25 6.14 -3.99
C LEU A 26 -2.97 5.95 -5.48
N PHE A 27 -1.70 5.84 -5.86
CA PHE A 27 -1.31 5.68 -7.26
C PHE A 27 -1.28 4.23 -7.76
N SER A 28 -1.48 3.24 -6.89
CA SER A 28 -1.34 1.82 -7.26
C SER A 28 -2.36 1.30 -8.29
N LEU A 29 -3.42 2.06 -8.58
CA LEU A 29 -4.43 1.71 -9.58
C LEU A 29 -4.47 2.68 -10.76
N LEU A 30 -3.51 3.60 -10.82
CA LEU A 30 -3.54 4.69 -11.80
C LEU A 30 -3.36 4.20 -13.23
N ASP A 31 -2.50 3.20 -13.44
CA ASP A 31 -2.27 2.52 -14.71
C ASP A 31 -3.54 1.87 -15.26
N VAL A 32 -4.33 1.25 -14.37
CA VAL A 32 -5.62 0.65 -14.71
C VAL A 32 -6.65 1.72 -15.07
N ILE A 33 -6.71 2.83 -14.32
CA ILE A 33 -7.70 3.91 -14.54
C ILE A 33 -7.43 4.67 -15.85
N LEU A 34 -6.15 4.93 -16.15
CA LEU A 34 -5.74 5.74 -17.29
C LEU A 34 -5.39 4.91 -18.53
N GLU A 35 -5.42 3.58 -18.42
CA GLU A 35 -5.04 2.63 -19.48
C GLU A 35 -3.65 2.92 -20.06
N GLN A 36 -2.70 3.26 -19.18
CA GLN A 36 -1.33 3.64 -19.53
C GLN A 36 -0.30 2.88 -18.67
N PRO A 37 0.92 2.63 -19.18
CA PRO A 37 1.98 2.02 -18.39
C PRO A 37 2.31 2.86 -17.15
N MET A 38 2.45 2.21 -15.99
CA MET A 38 2.81 2.89 -14.73
C MET A 38 4.10 3.73 -14.87
N ASP A 39 5.08 3.21 -15.61
CA ASP A 39 6.35 3.91 -15.88
C ASP A 39 6.15 5.30 -16.52
N ASP A 40 5.24 5.40 -17.48
CA ASP A 40 4.95 6.65 -18.18
C ASP A 40 4.19 7.63 -17.27
N LEU A 41 3.33 7.12 -16.39
CA LEU A 41 2.53 7.91 -15.45
C LEU A 41 3.40 8.52 -14.35
N ILE A 42 4.30 7.74 -13.78
CA ILE A 42 5.19 8.18 -12.70
C ILE A 42 6.16 9.27 -13.18
N GLN A 43 6.63 9.20 -14.43
CA GLN A 43 7.45 10.26 -15.03
C GLN A 43 6.72 11.61 -15.13
N GLN A 44 5.40 11.61 -15.29
CA GLN A 44 4.60 12.83 -15.41
C GLN A 44 4.28 13.47 -14.05
N ILE A 45 4.12 12.65 -12.99
CA ILE A 45 3.63 13.11 -11.67
C ILE A 45 4.80 13.54 -10.75
N SER A 46 6.04 13.14 -11.05
CA SER A 46 7.23 13.46 -10.26
C SER A 46 7.10 13.06 -8.79
N VAL A 47 7.07 11.75 -8.52
CA VAL A 47 7.03 11.18 -7.17
C VAL A 47 8.43 10.90 -6.61
N PRO A 48 8.58 10.73 -5.28
CA PRO A 48 9.83 10.29 -4.68
C PRO A 48 10.33 8.95 -5.25
N GLY A 49 11.65 8.78 -5.36
CA GLY A 49 12.25 7.60 -6.01
C GLY A 49 11.83 6.26 -5.39
N ASN A 50 11.68 6.19 -4.07
CA ASN A 50 11.19 4.99 -3.40
C ASN A 50 9.73 4.64 -3.76
N VAL A 51 8.88 5.64 -4.04
CA VAL A 51 7.50 5.42 -4.51
C VAL A 51 7.53 4.93 -5.97
N ALA A 52 8.36 5.54 -6.82
CA ALA A 52 8.55 5.09 -8.19
C ALA A 52 9.07 3.64 -8.23
N ASP A 53 10.09 3.31 -7.44
CA ASP A 53 10.64 1.95 -7.33
C ASP A 53 9.57 0.93 -6.89
N ALA A 54 8.68 1.34 -5.98
CA ALA A 54 7.61 0.47 -5.52
C ALA A 54 6.56 0.20 -6.60
N LEU A 55 6.14 1.24 -7.32
CA LEU A 55 5.06 1.16 -8.32
C LEU A 55 5.53 0.59 -9.67
N CYS A 56 6.75 0.89 -10.09
CA CYS A 56 7.29 0.50 -11.39
C CYS A 56 8.11 -0.79 -11.31
N LEU A 57 8.96 -0.91 -10.28
CA LEU A 57 9.94 -1.99 -10.17
C LEU A 57 9.53 -3.08 -9.18
N HIS A 58 8.42 -2.88 -8.46
CA HIS A 58 7.94 -3.79 -7.42
C HIS A 58 9.01 -4.07 -6.35
N LYS A 59 9.65 -3.00 -5.85
CA LYS A 59 10.79 -3.10 -4.93
C LYS A 59 10.67 -2.21 -3.70
N GLY A 60 11.34 -2.66 -2.63
CA GLY A 60 11.50 -1.92 -1.38
C GLY A 60 10.31 -2.04 -0.43
N GLU A 61 10.46 -1.45 0.75
CA GLU A 61 9.49 -1.58 1.85
C GLU A 61 8.10 -1.05 1.48
N LEU A 62 8.04 -0.03 0.62
CA LEU A 62 6.77 0.52 0.11
C LEU A 62 6.04 -0.49 -0.78
N PHE A 63 6.77 -1.28 -1.58
CA PHE A 63 6.16 -2.35 -2.36
C PHE A 63 5.69 -3.48 -1.45
N ASP A 64 6.47 -3.88 -0.44
CA ASP A 64 6.06 -4.95 0.48
C ASP A 64 4.76 -4.59 1.22
N ILE A 65 4.64 -3.32 1.63
CA ILE A 65 3.42 -2.77 2.23
C ILE A 65 2.24 -2.79 1.25
N LEU A 66 2.46 -2.32 0.01
CA LEU A 66 1.43 -2.30 -1.02
C LEU A 66 0.96 -3.72 -1.38
N ASN A 67 1.93 -4.63 -1.57
CA ASN A 67 1.70 -6.02 -1.92
C ASN A 67 0.93 -6.76 -0.81
N LEU A 68 1.22 -6.46 0.47
CA LEU A 68 0.43 -6.97 1.59
C LEU A 68 -1.05 -6.58 1.49
N SER A 69 -1.33 -5.32 1.14
CA SER A 69 -2.71 -4.84 0.92
C SER A 69 -3.39 -5.59 -0.21
N LEU A 70 -2.68 -5.77 -1.34
CA LEU A 70 -3.18 -6.43 -2.54
C LEU A 70 -3.50 -7.92 -2.29
N CYS A 71 -2.58 -8.64 -1.63
CA CYS A 71 -2.78 -10.05 -1.29
C CYS A 71 -3.97 -10.22 -0.33
N TYR A 72 -4.09 -9.34 0.67
CA TYR A 72 -5.20 -9.38 1.61
C TYR A 72 -6.55 -9.19 0.89
N GLU A 73 -6.65 -8.20 0.01
CA GLU A 73 -7.88 -7.91 -0.74
C GLU A 73 -8.25 -9.02 -1.74
N LYS A 74 -7.25 -9.69 -2.32
CA LYS A 74 -7.43 -10.86 -3.18
C LYS A 74 -7.77 -12.14 -2.41
N LEU A 75 -7.82 -12.11 -1.08
CA LEU A 75 -8.02 -13.26 -0.20
C LEU A 75 -6.93 -14.34 -0.39
N SER A 76 -5.73 -13.91 -0.81
CA SER A 76 -4.54 -14.72 -0.99
C SER A 76 -3.86 -14.94 0.36
N TRP A 77 -4.43 -15.85 1.17
CA TRP A 77 -4.03 -16.04 2.57
C TRP A 77 -2.61 -16.56 2.75
N GLU A 78 -2.17 -17.44 1.85
CA GLU A 78 -0.82 -18.02 1.90
C GLU A 78 0.25 -16.96 1.64
N GLU A 79 0.06 -16.16 0.59
CA GLU A 79 0.94 -15.04 0.25
C GLU A 79 0.88 -13.93 1.30
N THR A 80 -0.30 -13.64 1.85
CA THR A 80 -0.45 -12.68 2.95
C THR A 80 0.35 -13.12 4.18
N ALA A 81 0.28 -14.39 4.56
CA ALA A 81 1.03 -14.94 5.68
C ALA A 81 2.55 -14.96 5.42
N GLU A 82 2.98 -15.18 4.18
CA GLU A 82 4.39 -15.02 3.78
C GLU A 82 4.90 -13.59 3.96
N ILE A 83 4.16 -12.61 3.45
CA ILE A 83 4.53 -11.19 3.56
C ILE A 83 4.52 -10.74 5.02
N CYS A 84 3.54 -11.20 5.82
CA CYS A 84 3.48 -10.93 7.25
C CYS A 84 4.73 -11.41 8.00
N ARG A 85 5.24 -12.60 7.64
CA ARG A 85 6.49 -13.13 8.20
C ARG A 85 7.69 -12.30 7.79
N THR A 86 7.78 -11.90 6.52
CA THR A 86 8.86 -11.04 6.01
C THR A 86 8.90 -9.68 6.71
N LEU A 87 7.72 -9.08 6.92
CA LEU A 87 7.57 -7.78 7.58
C LEU A 87 7.54 -7.88 9.12
N ASN A 88 7.65 -9.09 9.68
CA ASN A 88 7.56 -9.35 11.12
C ASN A 88 6.32 -8.71 11.78
N ILE A 89 5.17 -8.85 11.13
CA ILE A 89 3.88 -8.32 11.59
C ILE A 89 2.87 -9.45 11.73
N SER A 90 1.99 -9.36 12.74
CA SER A 90 0.95 -10.37 12.92
C SER A 90 -0.20 -10.18 11.93
N GLU A 91 -0.77 -11.28 11.44
CA GLU A 91 -1.98 -11.26 10.60
C GLU A 91 -3.14 -10.51 11.28
N PHE A 92 -3.27 -10.64 12.60
CA PHE A 92 -4.24 -9.87 13.38
C PHE A 92 -4.04 -8.36 13.22
N SER A 93 -2.79 -7.88 13.20
CA SER A 93 -2.50 -6.47 12.98
C SER A 93 -2.88 -6.03 11.56
N VAL A 94 -2.75 -6.90 10.57
CA VAL A 94 -3.18 -6.63 9.18
C VAL A 94 -4.70 -6.47 9.12
N ILE A 95 -5.44 -7.43 9.69
CA ILE A 95 -6.92 -7.39 9.75
C ILE A 95 -7.39 -6.12 10.47
N GLU A 96 -6.85 -5.83 11.65
CA GLU A 96 -7.19 -4.64 12.43
C GLU A 96 -6.92 -3.35 11.64
N THR A 97 -5.79 -3.31 10.92
CA THR A 97 -5.41 -2.15 10.10
C THR A 97 -6.35 -1.98 8.92
N MET A 98 -6.74 -3.08 8.26
CA MET A 98 -7.68 -3.03 7.15
C MET A 98 -9.05 -2.54 7.61
N GLN A 99 -9.56 -3.05 8.74
CA GLN A 99 -10.81 -2.56 9.33
C GLN A 99 -10.77 -1.05 9.63
N LYS A 100 -9.66 -0.56 10.18
CA LYS A 100 -9.47 0.88 10.42
C LYS A 100 -9.44 1.69 9.11
N ALA A 101 -8.78 1.18 8.08
CA ALA A 101 -8.71 1.83 6.79
C ALA A 101 -10.09 1.90 6.10
N THR A 102 -10.88 0.82 6.15
CA THR A 102 -12.26 0.80 5.64
C THR A 102 -13.13 1.81 6.39
N LYS A 103 -13.08 1.81 7.73
CA LYS A 103 -13.86 2.75 8.54
C LYS A 103 -13.53 4.22 8.21
N TRP A 104 -12.24 4.52 8.01
CA TRP A 104 -11.81 5.87 7.63
C TRP A 104 -12.38 6.29 6.27
N ALA A 105 -12.43 5.37 5.29
CA ALA A 105 -13.03 5.64 3.99
C ALA A 105 -14.55 5.89 4.12
N ASP A 106 -15.25 5.13 4.96
CA ASP A 106 -16.67 5.32 5.23
C ASP A 106 -16.95 6.69 5.88
N GLU A 107 -16.11 7.13 6.83
CA GLU A 107 -16.25 8.43 7.48
C GLU A 107 -16.08 9.61 6.50
N LEU A 108 -15.22 9.47 5.48
CA LEU A 108 -15.07 10.47 4.42
C LEU A 108 -16.26 10.51 3.47
N ALA A 109 -16.89 9.37 3.18
CA ALA A 109 -18.03 9.29 2.28
C ALA A 109 -19.32 9.94 2.84
N VAL A 110 -19.32 10.28 4.14
CA VAL A 110 -20.46 10.89 4.84
C VAL A 110 -20.33 12.42 4.92
N CYS A 111 -19.26 13.02 4.36
CA CYS A 111 -19.06 14.47 4.27
C CYS A 111 -19.41 15.05 2.90
#